data_AF-A0A448PG00-F1
#
_entry.id   AF-A0A448PG00-F1
#
_cell.length_a   1.000
_cell.length_b   1.000
_cell.length_c   1.000
_cell.angle_alpha   90.00
_cell.angle_beta   90.00
_cell.angle_gamma   90.00
#
_symmetry.space_group_name_H-M   'P 1'
#
loop_
_entity.id
_entity.type
_entity.pdbx_description
1 polymer ?
#
loop_
_entity_poly.entity_id
_entity_poly.type
_entity_poly.pdbx_seq_one_letter_code
_entity_poly.pdbx_strand_id
1 'polypeptide(L)'
;MINYDQYKNDADFMTILNELRSNCLSSADEIVDRTDLDWDVVDQHFDLAQAIVAEELEHGIVFDPYGASIVEELKVYFSQH
;
A
#
# COMPACT_ATOMS: atom_id res chain seq x y z
N MET A 1 13.53 6.56 -3.24
CA MET A 1 13.11 5.16 -3.04
C MET A 1 13.77 4.60 -1.80
N ILE A 2 12.96 4.19 -0.84
CA ILE A 2 13.33 3.40 0.33
C ILE A 2 14.02 2.12 -0.15
N ASN A 3 15.23 1.87 0.35
CA ASN A 3 15.95 0.64 0.07
C ASN A 3 15.51 -0.45 1.06
N TYR A 4 14.93 -1.52 0.54
CA TYR A 4 14.49 -2.70 1.30
C TYR A 4 15.21 -3.99 0.86
N ASP A 5 16.43 -3.88 0.31
CA ASP A 5 17.21 -5.01 -0.21
C ASP A 5 17.34 -6.20 0.76
N GLN A 6 17.44 -5.89 2.06
CA GLN A 6 17.54 -6.90 3.11
C GLN A 6 16.28 -7.77 3.26
N TYR A 7 15.12 -7.28 2.80
CA TYR A 7 13.83 -7.99 2.86
C TYR A 7 13.42 -8.61 1.51
N LYS A 8 14.22 -8.47 0.45
CA LYS A 8 13.88 -9.00 -0.89
C LYS A 8 13.67 -10.51 -0.94
N ASN A 9 14.28 -11.25 -0.01
CA ASN A 9 14.17 -12.71 0.08
C ASN A 9 13.23 -13.15 1.22
N ASP A 10 12.61 -12.20 1.91
CA ASP A 10 11.61 -12.45 2.94
C ASP A 10 10.25 -12.61 2.24
N ALA A 11 9.72 -13.83 2.25
CA ALA A 11 8.50 -14.17 1.52
C ALA A 11 7.26 -13.47 2.10
N ASP A 12 7.21 -13.30 3.41
CA ASP A 12 6.07 -12.71 4.11
C ASP A 12 6.04 -11.21 3.84
N PHE A 13 7.20 -10.54 3.99
CA PHE A 13 7.34 -9.13 3.64
C PHE A 13 6.95 -8.86 2.18
N MET A 14 7.44 -9.68 1.24
CA MET A 14 7.14 -9.50 -0.18
C MET A 14 5.66 -9.74 -0.50
N THR A 15 5.00 -10.65 0.23
CA THR A 15 3.57 -10.91 0.10
C THR A 15 2.76 -9.68 0.53
N ILE A 16 3.05 -9.14 1.71
CA ILE A 16 2.41 -7.92 2.25
C ILE A 16 2.62 -6.72 1.31
N LEU A 17 3.86 -6.51 0.86
CA LEU A 17 4.21 -5.41 -0.05
C LEU A 17 3.44 -5.50 -1.38
N ASN A 18 3.33 -6.68 -1.97
CA ASN A 18 2.60 -6.86 -3.23
C ASN A 18 1.08 -6.70 -3.05
N GLU A 19 0.53 -7.09 -1.91
CA GLU A 19 -0.89 -6.88 -1.62
C GLU A 19 -1.21 -5.39 -1.46
N LEU A 20 -0.36 -4.64 -0.75
CA LEU A 20 -0.49 -3.17 -0.63
C LEU A 20 -0.30 -2.44 -1.97
N ARG A 21 0.60 -2.91 -2.84
CA ARG A 21 0.69 -2.36 -4.21
C ARG A 21 -0.58 -2.57 -5.02
N SER A 22 -1.33 -3.63 -4.73
CA SER A 22 -2.60 -3.94 -5.40
C SER A 22 -3.78 -3.23 -4.73
N ASN A 23 -3.68 -2.93 -3.43
CA ASN A 23 -4.72 -2.32 -2.62
C ASN A 23 -4.10 -1.27 -1.68
N CYS A 24 -3.76 -0.11 -2.24
CA CYS A 24 -2.94 0.92 -1.57
C CYS A 24 -3.50 1.49 -0.26
N LEU A 25 -4.81 1.35 -0.05
CA LEU A 25 -5.53 1.84 1.13
C LEU A 25 -5.86 0.73 2.13
N SER A 26 -5.42 -0.50 1.90
CA SER A 26 -5.70 -1.60 2.82
C SER A 26 -5.02 -1.39 4.17
N SER A 27 -5.79 -1.60 5.22
CA SER A 27 -5.34 -1.68 6.61
C SER A 27 -4.65 -3.01 6.91
N ALA A 28 -3.92 -3.09 8.02
CA ALA A 28 -3.28 -4.33 8.46
C ALA A 28 -4.27 -5.50 8.63
N ASP A 29 -5.47 -5.23 9.15
CA ASP A 29 -6.55 -6.22 9.27
C ASP A 29 -6.96 -6.79 7.91
N GLU A 30 -7.14 -5.92 6.92
CA GLU A 30 -7.49 -6.35 5.55
C GLU A 30 -6.35 -7.13 4.89
N ILE A 31 -5.09 -6.82 5.20
CA ILE A 31 -3.94 -7.58 4.71
C ILE A 31 -3.92 -8.98 5.34
N VAL A 32 -4.16 -9.11 6.64
CA VAL A 32 -4.30 -10.41 7.31
C VAL A 32 -5.38 -11.26 6.63
N ASP A 33 -6.58 -10.69 6.46
CA ASP A 33 -7.72 -11.38 5.84
C ASP A 33 -7.45 -11.85 4.40
N ARG A 34 -6.57 -11.15 3.67
CA ARG A 34 -6.27 -11.43 2.25
C ARG A 34 -5.07 -12.34 2.03
N THR A 35 -4.10 -12.28 2.93
CA THR A 35 -2.81 -12.98 2.77
C THR A 35 -2.75 -14.29 3.55
N ASP A 36 -3.71 -14.53 4.47
CA ASP A 36 -3.70 -15.69 5.40
C ASP A 36 -2.44 -15.74 6.28
N LEU A 37 -1.76 -14.59 6.43
CA LEU A 37 -0.62 -14.40 7.33
C LEU A 37 -1.11 -14.08 8.75
N ASP A 38 -0.36 -14.55 9.74
CA ASP A 38 -0.62 -14.22 11.14
C ASP A 38 -0.51 -12.70 11.37
N TRP A 39 -1.36 -12.18 12.26
CA TRP A 39 -1.36 -10.75 12.62
C TRP A 39 0.02 -10.24 13.03
N ASP A 40 0.76 -11.01 13.85
CA ASP A 40 2.09 -10.62 14.33
C ASP A 40 3.11 -10.46 13.18
N VAL A 41 2.98 -11.27 12.13
CA VAL A 41 3.82 -11.17 10.92
C VAL A 41 3.46 -9.92 10.14
N VAL A 42 2.16 -9.65 9.96
CA VAL A 42 1.70 -8.43 9.29
C VAL A 42 2.15 -7.19 10.04
N ASP A 43 1.89 -7.11 11.35
CA ASP A 43 2.26 -5.98 12.21
C ASP A 43 3.77 -5.68 12.15
N GLN A 44 4.62 -6.71 12.11
CA GLN A 44 6.07 -6.57 11.99
C GLN A 44 6.51 -5.89 10.68
N HIS A 45 5.80 -6.13 9.57
CA HIS A 45 6.23 -5.73 8.22
C HIS A 45 5.41 -4.58 7.62
N PHE A 46 4.21 -4.33 8.14
CA PHE A 46 3.21 -3.44 7.55
C PHE A 46 3.72 -2.01 7.39
N ASP A 47 4.28 -1.40 8.44
CA ASP A 47 4.71 0.00 8.42
C ASP A 47 5.75 0.28 7.33
N LEU A 48 6.73 -0.61 7.16
CA LEU A 48 7.75 -0.47 6.13
C LEU A 48 7.15 -0.68 4.73
N ALA A 49 6.30 -1.68 4.56
CA ALA A 49 5.65 -1.96 3.29
C ALA A 49 4.74 -0.78 2.86
N GLN A 50 3.99 -0.20 3.80
CA GLN A 50 3.13 0.96 3.58
C GLN A 50 3.95 2.20 3.18
N ALA A 51 5.08 2.45 3.84
CA ALA A 51 5.96 3.56 3.50
C ALA A 51 6.55 3.43 2.09
N ILE A 52 6.91 2.22 1.66
CA ILE A 52 7.38 1.95 0.29
C ILE A 52 6.28 2.24 -0.71
N VAL A 53 5.06 1.71 -0.51
CA VAL A 53 3.94 1.93 -1.43
C VAL A 53 3.55 3.40 -1.51
N ALA A 54 3.59 4.14 -0.39
CA ALA A 54 3.36 5.58 -0.38
C ALA A 54 4.36 6.34 -1.26
N GLU A 55 5.65 6.03 -1.16
CA GLU A 55 6.66 6.63 -2.02
C GLU A 55 6.51 6.20 -3.49
N GLU A 56 6.14 4.94 -3.75
CA GLU A 56 5.87 4.44 -5.10
C GLU A 56 4.68 5.15 -5.76
N LEU A 57 3.65 5.51 -4.99
CA LEU A 57 2.52 6.32 -5.45
C LEU A 57 2.95 7.75 -5.80
N GLU A 58 3.75 8.40 -4.95
CA GLU A 58 4.26 9.75 -5.21
C GLU A 58 5.10 9.82 -6.49
N HIS A 59 5.82 8.74 -6.81
CA HIS A 59 6.66 8.64 -8.01
C HIS A 59 5.92 8.06 -9.22
N GLY A 60 4.65 7.67 -9.08
CA GLY A 60 3.84 7.10 -10.16
C GLY A 60 4.25 5.69 -10.61
N ILE A 61 4.92 4.92 -9.75
CA ILE A 61 5.31 3.53 -9.99
C ILE A 61 4.11 2.60 -9.74
N VAL A 62 3.39 2.85 -8.65
CA VAL A 62 2.12 2.21 -8.32
C VAL A 62 1.00 3.17 -8.68
N PHE A 63 -0.09 2.64 -9.23
CA PHE A 63 -1.28 3.44 -9.53
C PHE A 63 -2.40 3.02 -8.58
N ASP A 64 -2.87 3.95 -7.76
CA ASP A 64 -4.06 3.76 -6.95
C ASP A 64 -5.30 4.29 -7.71
N PRO A 65 -6.11 3.40 -8.32
CA PRO A 65 -7.33 3.83 -9.01
C PRO A 65 -8.35 4.47 -8.07
N TYR A 66 -8.35 4.12 -6.77
CA TYR A 66 -9.29 4.66 -5.79
C TYR A 66 -8.84 6.02 -5.26
N GLY A 67 -7.53 6.20 -5.01
CA GLY A 67 -6.94 7.50 -4.72
C GLY A 67 -7.16 8.49 -5.87
N ALA A 68 -7.01 8.04 -7.12
CA ALA A 68 -7.29 8.85 -8.30
C ALA A 68 -8.77 9.28 -8.38
N SER A 69 -9.71 8.37 -8.08
CA SER A 69 -11.15 8.69 -8.12
C SER A 69 -11.55 9.67 -7.02
N ILE A 70 -11.01 9.55 -5.80
CA ILE A 70 -11.27 10.51 -4.72
C ILE A 70 -10.74 11.90 -5.09
N VAL A 71 -9.55 11.99 -5.68
CA VAL A 71 -8.98 13.27 -6.12
C VAL A 71 -9.81 13.89 -7.24
N GLU A 72 -10.34 13.09 -8.16
CA GLU A 72 -11.21 13.58 -9.25
C GLU A 72 -12.55 14.09 -8.71
N GLU A 73 -13.19 13.36 -7.78
CA GLU A 73 -14.42 13.79 -7.12
C GLU A 73 -14.22 15.08 -6.31
N LEU A 74 -13.12 15.21 -5.58
CA LEU A 74 -12.78 16.44 -4.86
C LEU A 74 -12.55 17.62 -5.80
N LYS A 75 -11.84 17.42 -6.92
CA LYS A 75 -11.64 18.47 -7.93
C LYS A 75 -12.97 18.96 -8.51
N VAL A 76 -13.91 18.03 -8.77
CA VAL A 76 -15.26 18.39 -9.21
C VAL A 76 -15.96 19.22 -8.14
N TYR A 77 -15.94 18.80 -6.88
CA TYR A 77 -16.57 19.51 -5.77
C TYR A 77 -16.07 20.96 -5.61
N PHE A 78 -14.75 21.18 -5.65
CA PHE A 78 -14.13 22.50 -5.55
C PHE A 78 -14.26 23.37 -6.81
N SER A 79 -14.64 22.80 -7.95
CA SER A 79 -14.93 23.58 -9.17
C SER A 79 -16.37 24.11 -9.21
N GLN A 80 -17.24 23.59 -8.34
CA GLN A 80 -18.66 23.92 -8.25
C GLN A 80 -18.99 24.89 -7.10
N HIS A 81 -17.99 25.26 -6.29
CA HIS A 81 -18.08 26.20 -5.16
C HIS A 81 -16.94 27.21 -5.24
#